data_AF-A0A1T5AQD1-F1
#
_entry.id   AF-A0A1T5AQD1-F1
#
_cell.length_a   1.000
_cell.length_b   1.000
_cell.length_c   1.000
_cell.angle_alpha   90.00
_cell.angle_beta   90.00
_cell.angle_gamma   90.00
#
_symmetry.space_group_name_H-M   'P 1'
#
loop_
_entity.id
_entity.type
_entity.pdbx_description
1 polymer ?
#
loop_
_entity_poly.entity_id
_entity_poly.type
_entity_poly.pdbx_seq_one_letter_code
_entity_poly.pdbx_strand_id
1 'polypeptide(L)'
;MQTLLRSLVTFYKSFALLTLIINVFCIAIIVVTEFRLFPLMFWFRATVHAIIFYFINDYKKKEFYYYQNLGISKNTIWAYIVSFDLAIFLLVNYIIYAII
;
A
#
# COMPACT_ATOMS: atom_id res chain seq x y z
N MET A 1 -10.11 -7.07 20.24
CA MET A 1 -10.35 -6.37 18.95
C MET A 1 -9.69 -4.99 18.88
N GLN A 2 -9.77 -4.14 19.93
CA GLN A 2 -9.24 -2.75 19.89
C GLN A 2 -7.71 -2.63 19.80
N THR A 3 -6.94 -3.58 20.34
CA THR A 3 -5.47 -3.58 20.29
C THR A 3 -4.92 -3.80 18.88
N LEU A 4 -5.56 -4.66 18.08
CA LEU A 4 -5.11 -4.98 16.71
C LEU A 4 -5.27 -3.81 15.76
N LEU A 5 -6.39 -3.11 15.87
CA LEU A 5 -6.71 -1.96 15.01
C LEU A 5 -5.75 -0.80 15.27
N ARG A 6 -5.43 -0.54 16.54
CA ARG A 6 -4.44 0.48 16.93
C ARG A 6 -3.04 0.16 16.41
N SER A 7 -2.64 -1.09 16.48
CA SER A 7 -1.36 -1.58 15.96
C SER A 7 -1.26 -1.42 14.44
N LEU A 8 -2.29 -1.85 13.71
CA LEU A 8 -2.36 -1.71 12.24
C LEU A 8 -2.31 -0.23 11.83
N VAL A 9 -3.06 0.65 12.51
CA VAL A 9 -3.08 2.09 12.22
C VAL A 9 -1.72 2.75 12.48
N THR A 10 -1.05 2.38 13.58
CA THR A 10 0.27 2.94 13.92
C THR A 10 1.34 2.48 12.91
N PHE A 11 1.26 1.22 12.49
CA PHE A 11 2.12 0.68 11.46
C PHE A 11 1.87 1.39 10.11
N TYR A 12 0.61 1.49 9.68
CA TYR A 12 0.19 2.13 8.43
C TYR A 12 0.59 3.61 8.36
N LYS A 13 0.45 4.36 9.45
CA LYS A 13 0.86 5.78 9.52
C LYS A 13 2.34 6.01 9.15
N SER A 14 3.20 5.03 9.36
CA SER A 14 4.65 5.18 9.11
C SER A 14 4.99 5.29 7.62
N PHE A 15 4.13 4.77 6.73
CA PHE A 15 4.38 4.75 5.28
C PHE A 15 3.20 5.24 4.44
N ALA A 16 2.05 5.55 5.08
CA ALA A 16 0.87 6.09 4.42
C ALA A 16 1.16 7.36 3.62
N LEU A 17 2.05 8.22 4.10
CA LEU A 17 2.43 9.44 3.38
C LEU A 17 3.19 9.10 2.09
N LEU A 18 4.13 8.15 2.18
CA LEU A 18 4.91 7.70 1.02
C LEU A 18 4.01 7.04 -0.04
N THR A 19 3.10 6.15 0.38
CA THR A 19 2.17 5.46 -0.53
C THR A 19 1.16 6.42 -1.15
N LEU A 20 0.71 7.44 -0.41
CA LEU A 20 -0.17 8.49 -0.93
C LEU A 20 0.50 9.31 -2.02
N ILE A 21 1.74 9.76 -1.81
CA ILE A 21 2.52 10.49 -2.83
C ILE A 21 2.64 9.67 -4.13
N ILE A 22 2.98 8.38 -4.01
CA ILE A 22 3.12 7.50 -5.16
C ILE A 22 1.78 7.33 -5.88
N ASN A 23 0.68 7.16 -5.14
CA ASN A 23 -0.65 7.03 -5.73
C ASN A 23 -1.07 8.30 -6.48
N VAL A 24 -0.87 9.48 -5.89
CA VAL A 24 -1.15 10.77 -6.56
C VAL A 24 -0.32 10.93 -7.82
N PHE A 25 0.96 10.61 -7.77
CA PHE A 25 1.86 10.66 -8.92
C PHE A 25 1.40 9.74 -10.06
N CYS A 26 1.05 8.48 -9.74
CA CYS A 26 0.56 7.53 -10.74
C CYS A 26 -0.76 8.00 -11.38
N ILE A 27 -1.70 8.49 -10.57
CA ILE A 27 -2.99 8.99 -11.05
C ILE A 27 -2.80 10.20 -11.98
N ALA A 28 -1.93 11.15 -11.62
CA ALA A 28 -1.67 12.32 -12.45
C ALA A 28 -1.17 11.93 -13.85
N ILE A 29 -0.26 10.96 -13.94
CA ILE A 29 0.23 10.45 -15.24
C ILE A 29 -0.87 9.73 -16.01
N ILE A 30 -1.66 8.90 -15.35
CA ILE A 30 -2.74 8.12 -15.99
C ILE A 30 -3.80 9.06 -16.61
N VAL A 31 -4.15 10.13 -15.91
CA VAL A 31 -5.10 11.14 -16.39
C VAL A 31 -4.54 11.90 -17.59
N VAL A 32 -3.28 12.36 -17.54
CA VAL A 32 -2.65 13.10 -18.66
C VAL A 32 -2.44 12.21 -19.90
N THR A 33 -2.28 10.90 -19.70
CA THR A 33 -2.01 9.95 -20.79
C THR A 33 -3.25 9.18 -21.24
N GLU A 34 -4.44 9.56 -20.79
CA GLU A 34 -5.72 8.91 -21.13
C GLU A 34 -5.64 7.38 -21.00
N PHE A 35 -5.13 6.90 -19.86
CA PHE A 35 -4.93 5.47 -19.56
C PHE A 35 -3.93 4.70 -20.44
N ARG A 36 -3.33 5.31 -21.46
CA ARG A 36 -2.37 4.62 -22.35
C ARG A 36 -1.19 3.99 -21.61
N LEU A 37 -0.74 4.63 -20.52
CA LEU A 37 0.38 4.14 -19.69
C LEU A 37 -0.06 3.43 -18.41
N PHE A 38 -1.34 3.03 -18.29
CA PHE A 38 -1.85 2.35 -17.11
C PHE A 38 -1.04 1.09 -16.72
N PRO A 39 -0.70 0.16 -17.64
CA PRO A 39 0.07 -1.03 -17.29
C PRO A 39 1.46 -0.69 -16.73
N LEU A 40 2.12 0.33 -17.31
CA LEU A 40 3.43 0.79 -16.85
C LEU A 40 3.35 1.38 -15.45
N MET A 41 2.36 2.24 -15.17
CA MET A 41 2.16 2.83 -13.85
C MET A 41 1.74 1.79 -12.81
N PHE A 42 0.97 0.78 -13.19
CA PHE A 42 0.62 -0.34 -12.32
C PHE A 42 1.88 -1.10 -11.87
N TRP A 43 2.75 -1.48 -12.80
CA TRP A 43 4.00 -2.18 -12.48
C TRP A 43 4.98 -1.30 -11.71
N PHE A 44 5.09 -0.01 -12.07
CA PHE A 44 5.89 0.96 -11.32
C PHE A 44 5.45 1.01 -9.84
N ARG A 45 4.14 1.21 -9.60
CA ARG A 45 3.57 1.18 -8.24
C ARG A 45 3.91 -0.12 -7.52
N ALA A 46 3.72 -1.27 -8.18
CA ALA A 46 4.01 -2.58 -7.59
C ALA A 46 5.49 -2.71 -7.17
N THR A 47 6.42 -2.25 -8.01
CA THR A 47 7.85 -2.26 -7.68
C THR A 47 8.18 -1.36 -6.50
N VAL A 48 7.63 -0.14 -6.44
CA VAL A 48 7.89 0.76 -5.31
C VAL A 48 7.30 0.19 -4.01
N HIS A 49 6.12 -0.42 -4.07
CA HIS A 49 5.51 -1.07 -2.91
C HIS A 49 6.35 -2.27 -2.41
N ALA A 50 6.97 -3.02 -3.32
CA ALA A 50 7.90 -4.10 -2.97
C ALA A 50 9.18 -3.58 -2.29
N ILE A 51 9.70 -2.43 -2.74
CA ILE A 51 10.86 -1.78 -2.09
C ILE A 51 10.48 -1.29 -0.68
N ILE A 52 9.31 -0.67 -0.54
CA ILE A 52 8.79 -0.23 0.77
C ILE A 52 8.62 -1.43 1.70
N PHE A 53 8.07 -2.54 1.19
CA PHE A 53 7.94 -3.80 1.92
C PHE A 53 9.29 -4.31 2.44
N TYR A 54 10.31 -4.31 1.59
CA TYR A 54 11.65 -4.72 1.98
C TYR A 54 12.22 -3.81 3.08
N PHE A 55 12.15 -2.49 2.89
CA PHE A 55 12.72 -1.52 3.82
C PHE A 55 12.03 -1.57 5.21
N ILE A 56 10.70 -1.66 5.22
CA ILE A 56 9.93 -1.72 6.47
C ILE A 56 10.16 -3.03 7.21
N ASN A 57 10.34 -4.15 6.50
CA ASN A 57 10.66 -5.44 7.13
C ASN A 57 11.95 -5.39 7.93
N ASP A 58 12.94 -4.63 7.48
CA ASP A 58 14.19 -4.43 8.20
C ASP A 58 14.02 -3.38 9.32
N TYR A 59 13.48 -2.20 9.00
CA TYR A 59 13.35 -1.09 9.94
C TYR A 59 12.44 -1.40 11.14
N LYS A 60 11.32 -2.09 10.92
CA LYS A 60 10.33 -2.44 11.96
C LYS A 60 10.42 -3.89 12.44
N LYS A 61 11.55 -4.57 12.21
CA LYS A 61 11.77 -5.96 12.66
C LYS A 61 11.39 -6.19 14.13
N LYS A 62 11.70 -5.23 15.01
CA LYS A 62 11.36 -5.27 16.45
C LYS A 62 9.85 -5.24 16.72
N GLU A 63 9.08 -4.45 15.97
CA GLU A 63 7.62 -4.37 16.12
C GLU A 63 6.94 -5.65 15.63
N PHE A 64 7.51 -6.32 14.62
CA PHE A 64 6.99 -7.61 14.16
C PHE A 64 7.09 -8.71 15.22
N TYR A 65 8.15 -8.71 16.05
CA TYR A 65 8.23 -9.65 17.18
C TYR A 65 7.13 -9.41 18.23
N TYR A 66 6.73 -8.15 18.44
CA TYR A 66 5.60 -7.82 19.31
C TYR A 66 4.27 -8.37 18.75
N TYR A 67 4.02 -8.24 17.44
CA TYR A 67 2.84 -8.83 16.79
C TYR A 67 2.85 -10.35 16.82
N GLN A 68 4.02 -10.97 16.70
CA GLN A 68 4.19 -12.41 16.75
C GLN A 68 3.87 -12.96 18.15
N ASN A 69 4.28 -12.25 19.21
CA ASN A 69 3.93 -12.59 20.60
C ASN A 69 2.42 -12.48 20.89
N LEU A 70 1.69 -11.71 20.09
CA LEU A 70 0.21 -11.62 20.13
C LEU A 70 -0.48 -12.67 19.26
N GLY A 71 0.27 -13.60 18.65
CA GLY A 71 -0.26 -14.66 17.78
C GLY A 71 -0.55 -14.21 16.34
N ILE A 72 -0.16 -12.99 15.96
CA ILE A 72 -0.40 -12.49 14.60
C ILE A 72 0.86 -12.67 13.75
N SER A 73 0.71 -13.37 12.64
CA SER A 73 1.80 -13.51 11.69
C SER A 73 2.06 -12.20 10.95
N LYS A 74 3.34 -11.89 10.71
CA LYS A 74 3.78 -10.77 9.87
C LYS A 74 3.13 -10.78 8.49
N ASN A 75 3.01 -11.97 7.89
CA ASN A 75 2.46 -12.15 6.56
C ASN A 75 0.98 -11.78 6.50
N THR A 76 0.22 -12.08 7.57
CA THR A 76 -1.19 -11.71 7.67
C THR A 76 -1.38 -10.19 7.67
N ILE A 77 -0.57 -9.46 8.45
CA ILE A 77 -0.61 -7.99 8.50
C ILE A 77 -0.34 -7.40 7.11
N TRP A 78 0.72 -7.86 6.44
CA TRP A 78 1.07 -7.40 5.11
C TRP A 78 0.04 -7.74 4.05
N ALA A 79 -0.52 -8.95 4.09
CA ALA A 79 -1.56 -9.36 3.15
C ALA A 79 -2.78 -8.44 3.23
N TYR A 80 -3.24 -8.11 4.44
CA TYR A 80 -4.35 -7.16 4.62
C TYR A 80 -4.02 -5.76 4.11
N ILE A 81 -2.85 -5.23 4.46
CA ILE A 81 -2.45 -3.87 4.06
C ILE A 81 -2.30 -3.76 2.54
N VAL A 82 -1.58 -4.69 1.91
CA VAL A 82 -1.33 -4.67 0.46
C VAL A 82 -2.62 -4.89 -0.31
N SER A 83 -3.47 -5.82 0.12
CA SER A 83 -4.75 -6.09 -0.55
C SER A 83 -5.69 -4.89 -0.46
N PHE A 84 -5.77 -4.25 0.71
CA PHE A 84 -6.58 -3.07 0.92
C PHE A 84 -6.10 -1.87 0.08
N ASP A 85 -4.80 -1.60 0.09
CA ASP A 85 -4.21 -0.50 -0.71
C ASP A 85 -4.36 -0.75 -2.22
N LEU A 86 -4.19 -2.00 -2.67
CA LEU A 86 -4.43 -2.40 -4.05
C LEU A 86 -5.90 -2.25 -4.47
N ALA A 87 -6.85 -2.63 -3.59
CA ALA A 87 -8.27 -2.46 -3.87
C ALA A 87 -8.63 -0.98 -4.03
N ILE A 88 -8.14 -0.10 -3.15
CA ILE A 88 -8.36 1.36 -3.27
C ILE A 88 -7.77 1.88 -4.58
N PHE A 89 -6.53 1.51 -4.90
CA PHE A 89 -5.88 1.95 -6.15
C PHE A 89 -6.69 1.53 -7.39
N LEU A 90 -7.15 0.27 -7.44
CA LEU A 90 -7.95 -0.22 -8.56
C LEU A 90 -9.32 0.47 -8.64
N LEU A 91 -10.00 0.67 -7.51
CA LEU A 91 -11.29 1.37 -7.47
C LEU A 91 -11.16 2.82 -7.96
N VAL A 92 -10.15 3.55 -7.51
CA VAL A 92 -9.94 4.94 -7.94
C VAL A 92 -9.66 5.00 -9.44
N ASN A 93 -8.77 4.15 -9.96
CA ASN A 93 -8.47 4.13 -11.39
C ASN A 93 -9.67 3.67 -12.23
N TYR A 94 -10.47 2.73 -11.73
CA TYR A 94 -11.71 2.33 -12.39
C TYR A 94 -12.71 3.48 -12.49
N ILE A 95 -12.89 4.26 -11.43
CA ILE A 95 -13.76 5.45 -11.43
C ILE A 95 -13.25 6.47 -12.45
N ILE A 96 -11.95 6.74 -12.48
CA ILE A 96 -11.36 7.68 -13.44
C ILE A 96 -11.58 7.18 -14.88
N TYR A 97 -11.41 5.88 -15.13
CA TYR A 97 -11.65 5.28 -16.45
C TYR A 97 -13.13 5.37 -16.86
N ALA A 98 -14.06 5.29 -15.92
CA ALA A 98 -15.49 5.42 -16.20
C ALA A 98 -15.92 6.86 -16.50
N ILE A 99 -15.11 7.86 -16.13
CA ILE A 99 -15.41 9.29 -16.30
C ILE A 99 -14.81 9.86 -17.60
N ILE A 100 -13.62 9.39 -17.99
CA ILE A 100 -12.88 9.81 -19.19
C ILE A 100 -13.36 9.02 -20.41
#